data_AF-A0AAI9Y7T5-F1
#
_entry.id   AF-A0AAI9Y7T5-F1
#
_cell.length_a   1.000
_cell.length_b   1.000
_cell.length_c   1.000
_cell.angle_alpha   90.00
_cell.angle_beta   90.00
_cell.angle_gamma   90.00
#
_symmetry.space_group_name_H-M   'P 1'
#
loop_
_entity.id
_entity.type
_entity.pdbx_description
1 polymer ?
#
loop_
_entity_poly.entity_id
_entity_poly.type
_entity_poly.pdbx_seq_one_letter_code
_entity_poly.pdbx_strand_id
1 'polypeptide(L)'
;MDASVTTPLLHGQSEYHDGHGLPTPASYGQVQDHPAFLRACHSPWRSFSQNHLCWVRGGIVAYLTAVGATVLDYKLRKEESPYSDWRVVFDFSVVAFSLLLAYHAVVLGWTYTHLYHPHIEETSTGWEYWALRTLSLPYDMASLRKQFYFTLFYTITTVFTFMNTVIYWFVTLEHDDKNTGEPPKPQPSGGSAMADMIGDAFASEWTSLEDSHKNGPHEPFTEIFGKGWYKAFVIINLFGITSVVSLIEIFWLNSIKRPFGVGAHTLGVIFFAGLYLGWAAIGKVETGADAFYWLNEKNVGSREAVVASSIGFVILAPIMYAFMYGLVGMRENMARAAHTRRVAAAAAVAGH
;
A
#
# COMPACT_ATOMS: atom_id res chain seq x y z
N MET A 1 33.10 -56.50 14.81
CA MET A 1 33.31 -55.14 15.35
C MET A 1 32.45 -54.21 14.51
N ASP A 2 31.45 -53.66 15.19
CA ASP A 2 30.32 -52.89 14.69
C ASP A 2 30.66 -51.46 14.23
N ALA A 3 29.62 -50.82 13.70
CA ALA A 3 29.33 -49.39 13.56
C ALA A 3 29.75 -48.74 12.22
N SER A 4 28.86 -48.62 11.22
CA SER A 4 27.69 -47.73 11.08
C SER A 4 28.02 -46.28 10.68
N VAL A 5 27.86 -45.95 9.39
CA VAL A 5 27.24 -44.68 8.92
C VAL A 5 26.65 -44.95 7.54
N THR A 6 25.37 -45.32 7.49
CA THR A 6 24.56 -45.33 6.26
C THR A 6 23.72 -44.05 6.23
N THR A 7 24.03 -43.16 5.28
CA THR A 7 23.13 -42.09 4.86
C THR A 7 22.05 -42.71 3.95
N PRO A 8 20.74 -42.61 4.25
CA PRO A 8 19.75 -43.19 3.37
C PRO A 8 19.50 -42.27 2.17
N LEU A 9 19.92 -42.76 1.00
CA LEU A 9 19.48 -42.30 -0.31
C LEU A 9 18.01 -42.66 -0.52
N LEU A 10 17.34 -41.81 -1.29
CA LEU A 10 15.93 -41.86 -1.71
C LEU A 10 15.34 -43.28 -1.83
N HIS A 11 14.29 -43.54 -1.05
CA HIS A 11 13.35 -44.62 -1.33
C HIS A 11 11.93 -44.12 -1.13
N GLY A 12 11.09 -44.22 -2.17
CA GLY A 12 9.64 -44.03 -2.06
C GLY A 12 9.03 -43.02 -3.04
N GLN A 13 9.23 -43.17 -4.35
CA GLN A 13 8.36 -42.55 -5.35
C GLN A 13 8.21 -43.46 -6.58
N SER A 14 7.47 -44.55 -6.40
CA SER A 14 6.87 -45.29 -7.52
C SER A 14 5.83 -46.27 -6.98
N GLU A 15 4.60 -45.78 -6.77
CA GLU A 15 3.35 -46.53 -6.98
C GLU A 15 2.16 -45.65 -6.57
N TYR A 16 1.04 -45.83 -7.26
CA TYR A 16 -0.21 -45.03 -7.24
C TYR A 16 -0.27 -43.78 -8.12
N HIS A 17 -0.26 -44.01 -9.44
CA HIS A 17 -1.18 -43.33 -10.34
C HIS A 17 -2.49 -44.13 -10.37
N ASP A 18 -3.58 -43.53 -9.88
CA ASP A 18 -4.94 -43.62 -10.46
C ASP A 18 -5.91 -42.81 -9.60
N GLY A 19 -6.51 -41.76 -10.19
CA GLY A 19 -7.52 -40.93 -9.54
C GLY A 19 -7.43 -39.46 -9.95
N HIS A 20 -8.31 -39.05 -10.84
CA HIS A 20 -8.51 -37.67 -11.27
C HIS A 20 -8.72 -36.71 -10.08
N GLY A 21 -7.67 -36.00 -9.71
CA GLY A 21 -7.71 -34.90 -8.77
C GLY A 21 -6.48 -34.03 -8.97
N LEU A 22 -6.68 -32.75 -9.31
CA LEU A 22 -5.60 -31.76 -9.27
C LEU A 22 -4.93 -31.83 -7.89
N PRO A 23 -3.59 -31.71 -7.81
CA PRO A 23 -2.89 -31.78 -6.53
C PRO A 23 -3.51 -30.77 -5.56
N THR A 24 -3.88 -31.27 -4.39
CA THR A 24 -4.40 -30.46 -3.29
C THR A 24 -3.44 -29.31 -3.01
N PRO A 25 -3.92 -28.08 -2.74
CA PRO A 25 -3.05 -26.97 -2.36
C PRO A 25 -2.21 -27.41 -1.17
N ALA A 26 -0.89 -27.24 -1.32
CA ALA A 26 0.14 -27.79 -0.45
C ALA A 26 -0.28 -27.85 1.02
N SER A 27 -0.31 -29.08 1.52
CA SER A 27 -0.26 -29.42 2.94
C SER A 27 0.80 -28.53 3.59
N TYR A 28 0.42 -27.74 4.60
CA TYR A 28 1.36 -26.95 5.38
C TYR A 28 2.27 -27.93 6.14
N GLY A 29 3.38 -28.33 5.52
CA GLY A 29 4.23 -29.43 6.00
C GLY A 29 5.12 -30.10 4.94
N GLN A 30 4.84 -29.95 3.64
CA GLN A 30 5.84 -30.31 2.61
C GLN A 30 6.71 -29.11 2.26
N VAL A 31 8.03 -29.30 2.39
CA VAL A 31 9.11 -28.32 2.17
C VAL A 31 9.28 -28.08 0.66
N GLN A 32 8.26 -27.52 0.02
CA GLN A 32 8.43 -26.69 -1.16
C GLN A 32 7.67 -25.41 -0.89
N ASP A 33 8.34 -24.48 -0.21
CA ASP A 33 7.78 -23.16 0.01
C ASP A 33 7.62 -22.47 -1.35
N HIS A 34 6.37 -22.28 -1.78
CA HIS A 34 6.09 -21.61 -3.05
C HIS A 34 6.77 -20.23 -3.10
N PRO A 35 7.36 -19.85 -4.25
CA PRO A 35 7.89 -18.51 -4.50
C PRO A 35 6.91 -17.40 -4.15
N ALA A 36 7.42 -16.23 -3.75
CA ALA A 36 6.61 -15.08 -3.37
C ALA A 36 5.59 -14.67 -4.45
N PHE A 37 5.93 -14.82 -5.73
CA PHE A 37 5.04 -14.54 -6.86
C PHE A 37 3.77 -15.40 -6.85
N LEU A 38 3.93 -16.71 -6.69
CA LEU A 38 2.79 -17.63 -6.59
C LEU A 38 1.96 -17.37 -5.33
N ARG A 39 2.63 -17.04 -4.21
CA ARG A 39 1.93 -16.66 -2.98
C ARG A 39 1.09 -15.39 -3.14
N ALA A 40 1.53 -14.44 -3.96
CA ALA A 40 0.74 -13.26 -4.29
C ALA A 40 -0.55 -13.62 -5.05
N CYS A 41 -0.49 -14.67 -5.87
CA CYS A 41 -1.62 -15.17 -6.66
C CYS A 41 -2.53 -16.12 -5.91
N HIS A 42 -2.23 -16.49 -4.66
CA HIS A 42 -3.01 -17.46 -3.90
C HIS A 42 -3.44 -16.93 -2.53
N SER A 43 -4.72 -17.12 -2.25
CA SER A 43 -5.29 -16.88 -0.93
C SER A 43 -4.78 -17.89 0.10
N PRO A 44 -4.55 -17.49 1.36
CA PRO A 44 -4.25 -18.43 2.44
C PRO A 44 -5.47 -19.26 2.87
N TRP A 45 -6.66 -18.94 2.35
CA TRP A 45 -7.93 -19.57 2.75
C TRP A 45 -8.40 -20.57 1.69
N ARG A 46 -8.48 -21.86 2.05
CA ARG A 46 -9.03 -22.90 1.16
C ARG A 46 -10.48 -22.63 0.70
N SER A 47 -11.27 -21.89 1.47
CA SER A 47 -12.64 -21.49 1.11
C SER A 47 -12.68 -20.43 0.00
N PHE A 48 -11.55 -19.80 -0.31
CA PHE A 48 -11.44 -18.77 -1.30
C PHE A 48 -10.79 -19.35 -2.56
N SER A 49 -11.62 -19.72 -3.53
CA SER A 49 -11.16 -20.36 -4.77
C SER A 49 -10.35 -19.38 -5.64
N GLN A 50 -9.53 -19.94 -6.54
CA GLN A 50 -8.71 -19.15 -7.46
C GLN A 50 -9.57 -18.26 -8.38
N ASN A 51 -10.74 -18.73 -8.80
CA ASN A 51 -11.67 -17.96 -9.62
C ASN A 51 -12.24 -16.76 -8.83
N HIS A 52 -12.69 -16.97 -7.59
CA HIS A 52 -13.17 -15.87 -6.74
C HIS A 52 -12.07 -14.84 -6.47
N LEU A 53 -10.83 -15.29 -6.26
CA LEU A 53 -9.67 -14.40 -6.10
C LEU A 53 -9.43 -13.53 -7.34
N CYS A 54 -9.51 -14.12 -8.54
CA CYS A 54 -9.37 -13.37 -9.79
C CYS A 54 -10.45 -12.28 -9.92
N TRP A 55 -11.71 -12.61 -9.64
CA TRP A 55 -12.82 -11.64 -9.67
C TRP A 55 -12.66 -10.52 -8.66
N VAL A 56 -12.29 -10.84 -7.41
CA VAL A 56 -12.08 -9.83 -6.36
C VAL A 56 -10.90 -8.91 -6.71
N ARG A 57 -9.79 -9.47 -7.23
CA ARG A 57 -8.66 -8.65 -7.72
C ARG A 57 -9.08 -7.74 -8.87
N GLY A 58 -9.87 -8.26 -9.82
CA GLY A 58 -10.42 -7.48 -10.94
C GLY A 58 -11.30 -6.32 -10.44
N GLY A 59 -12.18 -6.61 -9.48
CA GLY A 59 -13.03 -5.60 -8.84
C GLY A 59 -12.23 -4.50 -8.13
N ILE A 60 -11.16 -4.87 -7.40
CA ILE A 60 -10.27 -3.90 -6.75
C ILE A 60 -9.55 -3.03 -7.77
N VAL A 61 -9.00 -3.60 -8.85
CA VAL A 61 -8.32 -2.81 -9.89
C VAL A 61 -9.30 -1.86 -10.60
N ALA A 62 -10.50 -2.33 -10.93
CA ALA A 62 -11.53 -1.50 -11.53
C ALA A 62 -11.95 -0.35 -10.60
N TYR A 63 -12.13 -0.66 -9.31
CA TYR A 63 -12.44 0.33 -8.27
C TYR A 63 -11.34 1.38 -8.12
N LEU A 64 -10.09 0.96 -7.94
CA LEU A 64 -8.95 1.86 -7.82
C LEU A 64 -8.75 2.68 -9.09
N THR A 65 -9.00 2.12 -10.28
CA THR A 65 -8.91 2.89 -11.53
C THR A 65 -9.98 3.99 -11.58
N ALA A 66 -11.22 3.67 -11.22
CA ALA A 66 -12.31 4.64 -11.16
C ALA A 66 -12.04 5.73 -10.11
N VAL A 67 -11.59 5.34 -8.92
CA VAL A 67 -11.19 6.28 -7.86
C VAL A 67 -10.03 7.15 -8.33
N GLY A 68 -9.01 6.58 -8.97
CA GLY A 68 -7.87 7.33 -9.51
C GLY A 68 -8.31 8.40 -10.50
N ALA A 69 -9.25 8.09 -11.40
CA ALA A 69 -9.83 9.07 -12.31
C ALA A 69 -10.57 10.19 -11.57
N THR A 70 -11.32 9.88 -10.50
CA THR A 70 -11.98 10.90 -9.68
C THR A 70 -11.00 11.76 -8.87
N VAL A 71 -9.92 11.17 -8.34
CA VAL A 71 -8.87 11.90 -7.61
C VAL A 71 -8.16 12.87 -8.55
N LEU A 72 -7.86 12.45 -9.78
CA LEU A 72 -7.26 13.30 -10.80
C LEU A 72 -8.21 14.42 -11.23
N ASP A 73 -9.48 14.14 -11.49
CA ASP A 73 -10.48 15.17 -11.81
C ASP A 73 -10.60 16.21 -10.67
N TYR A 74 -10.60 15.74 -9.42
CA TYR A 74 -10.62 16.62 -8.26
C TYR A 74 -9.38 17.53 -8.22
N LYS A 75 -8.17 16.93 -8.21
CA LYS A 75 -6.90 17.67 -8.04
C LYS A 75 -6.57 18.61 -9.21
N LEU A 76 -7.00 18.27 -10.43
CA LEU A 76 -6.67 19.04 -11.64
C LEU A 76 -7.72 20.08 -12.02
N ARG A 77 -9.01 19.85 -11.69
CA ARG A 77 -10.09 20.71 -12.22
C ARG A 77 -10.96 21.37 -11.17
N LYS A 78 -11.01 20.83 -9.95
CA LYS A 78 -11.92 21.31 -8.90
C LYS A 78 -11.17 21.89 -7.71
N GLU A 79 -9.91 21.54 -7.56
CA GLU A 79 -9.03 22.12 -6.58
C GLU A 79 -8.36 23.35 -7.17
N GLU A 80 -8.90 24.53 -6.83
CA GLU A 80 -8.28 25.79 -7.19
C GLU A 80 -6.93 25.91 -6.47
N SER A 81 -5.85 25.92 -7.25
CA SER A 81 -4.50 26.12 -6.76
C SER A 81 -3.78 27.09 -7.69
N PRO A 82 -3.02 28.05 -7.14
CA PRO A 82 -2.23 28.97 -7.95
C PRO A 82 -0.99 28.32 -8.60
N TYR A 83 -0.83 27.01 -8.47
CA TYR A 83 0.35 26.27 -8.88
C TYR A 83 0.10 25.30 -10.00
N SER A 84 1.20 24.85 -10.63
CA SER A 84 1.16 23.90 -11.72
C SER A 84 0.41 22.63 -11.35
N ASP A 85 -0.45 22.18 -12.27
CA ASP A 85 -1.16 20.90 -12.20
C ASP A 85 -0.22 19.69 -12.08
N TRP A 86 1.05 19.87 -12.49
CA TRP A 86 2.07 18.82 -12.38
C TRP A 86 2.40 18.45 -10.92
N ARG A 87 2.01 19.27 -9.94
CA ARG A 87 2.24 19.03 -8.50
C ARG A 87 1.65 17.70 -8.03
N VAL A 88 0.58 17.23 -8.67
CA VAL A 88 -0.13 15.99 -8.35
C VAL A 88 0.78 14.76 -8.41
N VAL A 89 1.80 14.76 -9.28
CA VAL A 89 2.74 13.64 -9.43
C VAL A 89 3.74 13.55 -8.25
N PHE A 90 3.92 14.64 -7.51
CA PHE A 90 4.85 14.71 -6.37
C PHE A 90 4.16 14.48 -5.02
N ASP A 91 2.83 14.45 -5.00
CA ASP A 91 2.04 14.21 -3.79
C ASP A 91 2.19 12.77 -3.30
N PHE A 92 2.56 12.60 -2.03
CA PHE A 92 2.73 11.29 -1.39
C PHE A 92 1.49 10.41 -1.56
N SER A 93 0.31 11.01 -1.41
CA SER A 93 -0.96 10.29 -1.46
C SER A 93 -1.21 9.70 -2.85
N VAL A 94 -0.84 10.43 -3.90
CA VAL A 94 -0.93 9.98 -5.30
C VAL A 94 0.14 8.94 -5.61
N VAL A 95 1.36 9.11 -5.10
CA VAL A 95 2.43 8.10 -5.23
C VAL A 95 2.03 6.79 -4.56
N ALA A 96 1.58 6.84 -3.30
CA ALA A 96 1.14 5.66 -2.55
C ALA A 96 -0.06 4.96 -3.23
N PHE A 97 -1.03 5.74 -3.71
CA PHE A 97 -2.16 5.23 -4.48
C PHE A 97 -1.72 4.55 -5.79
N SER A 98 -0.80 5.18 -6.51
CA SER A 98 -0.28 4.65 -7.78
C SER A 98 0.49 3.36 -7.59
N LEU A 99 1.30 3.26 -6.53
CA LEU A 99 1.97 2.01 -6.14
C LEU A 99 0.96 0.91 -5.81
N LEU A 100 -0.11 1.25 -5.07
CA LEU A 100 -1.18 0.30 -4.73
C LEU A 100 -1.90 -0.20 -5.99
N LEU A 101 -2.29 0.70 -6.88
CA LEU A 101 -2.92 0.35 -8.16
C LEU A 101 -1.98 -0.52 -9.01
N ALA A 102 -0.70 -0.15 -9.13
CA ALA A 102 0.29 -0.91 -9.87
C ALA A 102 0.48 -2.32 -9.29
N TYR A 103 0.58 -2.44 -7.96
CA TYR A 103 0.66 -3.74 -7.29
C TYR A 103 -0.54 -4.60 -7.64
N HIS A 104 -1.77 -4.08 -7.47
CA HIS A 104 -2.99 -4.83 -7.75
C HIS A 104 -3.14 -5.20 -9.22
N ALA A 105 -2.72 -4.34 -10.16
CA ALA A 105 -2.71 -4.63 -11.58
C ALA A 105 -1.73 -5.76 -11.93
N VAL A 106 -0.52 -5.74 -11.36
CA VAL A 106 0.49 -6.80 -11.57
C VAL A 106 -0.02 -8.14 -11.05
N VAL A 107 -0.48 -8.21 -9.80
CA VAL A 107 -0.95 -9.47 -9.22
C VAL A 107 -2.26 -9.95 -9.82
N LEU A 108 -3.12 -9.06 -10.35
CA LEU A 108 -4.28 -9.43 -11.17
C LEU A 108 -3.82 -10.10 -12.46
N GLY A 109 -2.87 -9.50 -13.19
CA GLY A 109 -2.29 -10.09 -14.40
C GLY A 109 -1.76 -11.49 -14.14
N TRP A 110 -0.96 -11.65 -13.08
CA TRP A 110 -0.42 -12.96 -12.69
C TRP A 110 -1.51 -13.95 -12.28
N THR A 111 -2.52 -13.51 -11.51
CA THR A 111 -3.63 -14.37 -11.06
C THR A 111 -4.45 -14.85 -12.26
N TYR A 112 -4.74 -13.95 -13.20
CA TYR A 112 -5.51 -14.23 -14.40
C TYR A 112 -4.76 -15.19 -15.34
N THR A 113 -3.51 -14.87 -15.67
CA THR A 113 -2.69 -15.70 -16.56
C THR A 113 -2.41 -17.07 -15.93
N HIS A 114 -2.15 -17.13 -14.61
CA HIS A 114 -1.96 -18.41 -13.93
C HIS A 114 -3.22 -19.30 -13.91
N LEU A 115 -4.42 -18.70 -13.89
CA LEU A 115 -5.69 -19.44 -13.87
C LEU A 115 -6.14 -19.87 -15.28
N TYR A 116 -6.09 -18.95 -16.26
CA TYR A 116 -6.69 -19.17 -17.57
C TYR A 116 -5.67 -19.54 -18.66
N HIS A 117 -4.39 -19.21 -18.47
CA HIS A 117 -3.32 -19.46 -19.43
C HIS A 117 -2.10 -20.11 -18.76
N PRO A 118 -2.23 -21.32 -18.17
CA PRO A 118 -1.13 -21.97 -17.45
C PRO A 118 0.05 -22.37 -18.37
N HIS A 119 -0.20 -22.58 -19.67
CA HIS A 119 0.79 -23.00 -20.66
C HIS A 119 0.99 -21.93 -21.75
N ILE A 120 1.41 -20.72 -21.36
CA ILE A 120 1.67 -19.60 -22.29
C ILE A 120 2.72 -19.97 -23.36
N GLU A 121 3.61 -20.91 -23.05
CA GLU A 121 4.64 -21.40 -23.97
C GLU A 121 4.06 -22.13 -25.19
N GLU A 122 2.83 -22.63 -25.09
CA GLU A 122 2.10 -23.26 -26.20
C GLU A 122 1.39 -22.25 -27.11
N THR A 123 1.27 -20.98 -26.67
CA THR A 123 0.63 -19.92 -27.44
C THR A 123 1.61 -19.38 -28.49
N SER A 124 1.27 -19.53 -29.78
CA SER A 124 2.14 -19.14 -30.89
C SER A 124 2.38 -17.62 -30.96
N THR A 125 3.55 -17.26 -31.51
CA THR A 125 4.11 -15.90 -31.65
C THR A 125 3.12 -14.84 -32.12
N GLY A 126 3.12 -13.67 -31.46
CA GLY A 126 2.30 -12.52 -31.84
C GLY A 126 2.22 -11.46 -30.73
N TRP A 127 1.40 -10.43 -30.93
CA TRP A 127 1.14 -9.39 -29.93
C TRP A 127 0.41 -9.93 -28.69
N GLU A 128 -0.45 -10.93 -28.87
CA GLU A 128 -1.16 -11.63 -27.79
C GLU A 128 -0.17 -12.38 -26.87
N TYR A 129 0.77 -13.12 -27.46
CA TYR A 129 1.85 -13.76 -26.71
C TYR A 129 2.68 -12.74 -25.92
N TRP A 130 3.02 -11.60 -26.52
CA TRP A 130 3.75 -10.53 -25.83
C TRP A 130 2.95 -9.94 -24.66
N ALA A 131 1.66 -9.69 -24.85
CA ALA A 131 0.77 -9.17 -23.81
C ALA A 131 0.62 -10.19 -22.66
N LEU A 132 0.32 -11.45 -22.98
CA LEU A 132 0.22 -12.54 -22.01
C LEU A 132 1.52 -12.74 -21.26
N ARG A 133 2.67 -12.71 -21.94
CA ARG A 133 3.98 -12.87 -21.30
C ARG A 133 4.32 -11.72 -20.37
N THR A 134 3.96 -10.49 -20.72
CA THR A 134 4.16 -9.31 -19.86
C THR A 134 3.30 -9.38 -18.60
N LEU A 135 2.07 -9.89 -18.72
CA LEU A 135 1.13 -10.08 -17.62
C LEU A 135 1.33 -11.39 -16.86
N SER A 136 2.29 -12.23 -17.27
CA SER A 136 2.55 -13.53 -16.67
C SER A 136 3.53 -13.48 -15.52
N LEU A 137 3.53 -14.55 -14.72
CA LEU A 137 4.51 -14.77 -13.67
C LEU A 137 5.95 -14.72 -14.24
N PRO A 138 6.93 -14.28 -13.45
CA PRO A 138 8.32 -14.25 -13.91
C PRO A 138 8.82 -15.63 -14.33
N TYR A 139 9.50 -15.72 -15.48
CA TYR A 139 10.03 -16.97 -16.02
C TYR A 139 10.90 -17.78 -15.04
N ASP A 140 11.72 -17.07 -14.25
CA ASP A 140 12.52 -17.67 -13.18
C ASP A 140 11.95 -17.23 -11.82
N MET A 141 10.99 -18.01 -11.34
CA MET A 141 10.36 -17.80 -10.03
C MET A 141 11.27 -18.20 -8.86
N ALA A 142 12.29 -19.04 -9.10
CA ALA A 142 13.22 -19.50 -8.07
C ALA A 142 14.28 -18.44 -7.71
N SER A 143 14.51 -17.45 -8.57
CA SER A 143 15.45 -16.36 -8.31
C SER A 143 15.16 -15.60 -7.02
N LEU A 144 16.05 -15.75 -6.03
CA LEU A 144 15.98 -15.03 -4.75
C LEU A 144 16.00 -13.51 -4.93
N ARG A 145 16.75 -13.00 -5.92
CA ARG A 145 16.84 -11.56 -6.21
C ARG A 145 15.51 -11.01 -6.71
N LYS A 146 14.86 -11.70 -7.65
CA LYS A 146 13.55 -11.27 -8.16
C LYS A 146 12.50 -11.36 -7.06
N GLN A 147 12.50 -12.44 -6.26
CA GLN A 147 11.60 -12.58 -5.11
C GLN A 147 11.81 -11.43 -4.12
N PHE A 148 13.05 -11.09 -3.79
CA PHE A 148 13.38 -9.98 -2.89
C PHE A 148 12.82 -8.64 -3.40
N TYR A 149 13.04 -8.27 -4.66
CA TYR A 149 12.52 -7.01 -5.18
C TYR A 149 10.99 -6.97 -5.20
N PHE A 150 10.34 -8.09 -5.52
CA PHE A 150 8.89 -8.15 -5.48
C PHE A 150 8.33 -8.05 -4.06
N THR A 151 8.92 -8.77 -3.10
CA THR A 151 8.49 -8.64 -1.70
C THR A 151 8.78 -7.25 -1.15
N LEU A 152 9.88 -6.62 -1.57
CA LEU A 152 10.19 -5.25 -1.22
C LEU A 152 9.18 -4.26 -1.83
N PHE A 153 8.81 -4.44 -3.11
CA PHE A 153 7.79 -3.63 -3.77
C PHE A 153 6.42 -3.74 -3.08
N TYR A 154 5.97 -4.97 -2.79
CA TYR A 154 4.78 -5.21 -1.99
C TYR A 154 4.88 -4.51 -0.62
N THR A 155 6.01 -4.66 0.06
CA THR A 155 6.26 -4.04 1.37
C THR A 155 6.16 -2.53 1.32
N ILE A 156 6.86 -1.87 0.40
CA ILE A 156 6.85 -0.41 0.24
C ILE A 156 5.43 0.08 -0.05
N THR A 157 4.73 -0.59 -0.97
CA THR A 157 3.36 -0.25 -1.35
C THR A 157 2.44 -0.28 -0.13
N THR A 158 2.43 -1.38 0.62
CA THR A 158 1.59 -1.51 1.82
C THR A 158 2.01 -0.53 2.92
N VAL A 159 3.29 -0.37 3.18
CA VAL A 159 3.80 0.58 4.18
C VAL A 159 3.41 2.01 3.83
N PHE A 160 3.56 2.43 2.57
CA PHE A 160 3.18 3.77 2.13
C PHE A 160 1.68 4.00 2.23
N THR A 161 0.84 3.00 1.97
CA THR A 161 -0.62 3.14 2.19
C THR A 161 -0.96 3.39 3.66
N PHE A 162 -0.33 2.67 4.60
CA PHE A 162 -0.54 2.91 6.02
C PHE A 162 0.04 4.23 6.50
N MET A 163 1.23 4.60 6.03
CA MET A 163 1.81 5.92 6.28
C MET A 163 0.87 7.03 5.79
N ASN A 164 0.31 6.90 4.59
CA ASN A 164 -0.57 7.90 3.99
C ASN A 164 -1.83 8.11 4.85
N THR A 165 -2.44 7.02 5.32
CA THR A 165 -3.54 7.06 6.28
C THR A 165 -3.13 7.72 7.59
N VAL A 166 -2.03 7.30 8.21
CA VAL A 166 -1.61 7.84 9.51
C VAL A 166 -1.27 9.32 9.42
N ILE A 167 -0.52 9.74 8.41
CA ILE A 167 -0.15 11.14 8.20
C ILE A 167 -1.41 11.98 8.02
N TYR A 168 -2.35 11.55 7.17
CA TYR A 168 -3.56 12.32 6.95
C TYR A 168 -4.41 12.48 8.21
N TRP A 169 -4.78 11.36 8.85
CA TRP A 169 -5.75 11.39 9.95
C TRP A 169 -5.17 11.93 11.27
N PHE A 170 -3.86 11.80 11.50
CA PHE A 170 -3.24 12.19 12.77
C PHE A 170 -2.30 13.40 12.67
N VAL A 171 -1.92 13.84 11.47
CA VAL A 171 -1.02 14.99 11.30
C VAL A 171 -1.71 16.08 10.50
N THR A 172 -2.20 15.77 9.31
CA THR A 172 -2.82 16.76 8.42
C THR A 172 -4.16 17.25 8.96
N LEU A 173 -5.07 16.33 9.30
CA LEU A 173 -6.42 16.70 9.75
C LEU A 173 -6.38 17.51 11.06
N GLU A 174 -5.52 17.13 12.01
CA GLU A 174 -5.37 17.86 13.28
C GLU A 174 -4.76 19.25 13.07
N HIS A 175 -3.89 19.43 12.07
CA HIS A 175 -3.34 20.73 11.72
C HIS A 175 -4.43 21.64 11.13
N ASP A 176 -5.27 21.10 10.25
CA ASP A 176 -6.37 21.83 9.62
C ASP A 176 -7.39 22.31 10.68
N ASP A 177 -7.76 21.45 11.64
CA ASP A 177 -8.67 21.80 12.74
C ASP A 177 -8.13 22.92 13.65
N LYS A 178 -6.82 23.00 13.86
CA LYS A 178 -6.18 23.97 14.78
C LYS A 178 -5.99 25.36 14.16
N ASN A 179 -5.87 25.44 12.84
CA ASN A 179 -5.62 26.71 12.15
C ASN A 179 -6.90 27.43 11.71
N THR A 180 -8.08 26.80 11.86
CA THR A 180 -9.39 27.42 11.55
C THR A 180 -10.11 27.96 12.80
N GLY A 181 -9.50 27.86 13.99
CA GLY A 181 -10.07 28.31 15.26
C GLY A 181 -9.16 29.27 16.04
N GLU A 182 -9.66 30.50 16.24
CA GLU A 182 -9.11 31.60 17.03
C GLU A 182 -8.05 32.51 16.35
N PRO A 183 -8.36 33.80 16.06
CA PRO A 183 -7.33 34.77 15.73
C PRO A 183 -6.40 34.93 16.95
N PRO A 184 -5.07 35.09 16.73
CA PRO A 184 -4.12 35.25 17.82
C PRO A 184 -4.53 36.43 18.70
N LYS A 185 -4.69 36.17 20.00
CA LYS A 185 -4.92 37.24 20.99
C LYS A 185 -3.79 38.26 20.86
N PRO A 186 -4.11 39.56 20.72
CA PRO A 186 -3.09 40.58 20.54
C PRO A 186 -2.18 40.63 21.77
N GLN A 187 -0.90 40.30 21.58
CA GLN A 187 0.13 40.69 22.53
C GLN A 187 0.23 42.22 22.52
N PRO A 188 0.20 42.91 23.67
CA PRO A 188 0.30 44.36 23.69
C PRO A 188 1.72 44.82 23.35
N SER A 189 1.76 45.65 22.29
CA SER A 189 2.65 46.78 22.04
C SER A 189 4.17 46.57 22.05
N GLY A 190 4.77 46.75 20.87
CA GLY A 190 6.20 47.01 20.77
C GLY A 190 6.80 47.14 19.37
N GLY A 191 6.24 47.97 18.48
CA GLY A 191 7.04 48.59 17.42
C GLY A 191 6.73 48.25 15.96
N SER A 192 6.36 49.32 15.24
CA SER A 192 6.29 49.52 13.78
C SER A 192 5.37 48.63 12.95
N ALA A 193 4.18 49.19 12.69
CA ALA A 193 3.37 48.92 11.52
C ALA A 193 4.19 49.14 10.23
N MET A 194 4.69 48.04 9.68
CA MET A 194 4.76 47.82 8.23
C MET A 194 3.93 46.56 7.91
N ALA A 195 2.81 46.42 8.61
CA ALA A 195 1.71 45.52 8.30
C ALA A 195 0.69 46.35 7.51
N ASP A 196 0.37 45.89 6.28
CA ASP A 196 -0.96 45.98 5.63
C ASP A 196 -0.93 45.82 4.11
N MET A 197 0.23 45.63 3.46
CA MET A 197 0.29 45.58 1.99
C MET A 197 1.08 44.43 1.34
N ILE A 198 1.63 43.49 2.11
CA ILE A 198 2.37 42.31 1.58
C ILE A 198 1.86 41.00 2.22
N GLY A 199 0.70 41.05 2.88
CA GLY A 199 0.08 39.89 3.56
C GLY A 199 -0.82 39.02 2.67
N ASP A 200 -1.19 39.50 1.48
CA ASP A 200 -2.28 38.92 0.67
C ASP A 200 -1.80 38.22 -0.62
N ALA A 201 -0.50 37.99 -0.78
CA ALA A 201 0.08 37.47 -2.04
C ALA A 201 1.01 36.25 -1.90
N PHE A 202 1.14 35.64 -0.71
CA PHE A 202 2.02 34.49 -0.49
C PHE A 202 1.43 33.40 0.44
N ALA A 203 0.10 33.32 0.53
CA ALA A 203 -0.63 32.19 1.12
C ALA A 203 -0.99 31.13 0.06
N SER A 204 -0.13 31.01 -0.96
CA SER A 204 -0.23 29.98 -1.95
C SER A 204 0.46 28.74 -1.36
N GLU A 205 -0.29 27.74 -0.93
CA GLU A 205 -0.29 26.38 -1.49
C GLU A 205 -0.80 25.37 -0.48
N TRP A 206 -1.94 24.78 -0.84
CA TRP A 206 -2.59 23.69 -0.15
C TRP A 206 -3.02 23.94 1.30
N THR A 207 -3.78 25.03 1.46
CA THR A 207 -4.84 25.13 2.47
C THR A 207 -6.03 25.83 1.81
N SER A 208 -6.87 25.08 1.08
CA SER A 208 -8.24 25.51 0.78
C SER A 208 -9.20 24.53 1.43
N LEU A 209 -9.23 24.64 2.76
CA LEU A 209 -10.36 24.33 3.60
C LEU A 209 -10.83 25.60 4.33
N GLU A 210 -10.92 26.73 3.64
CA GLU A 210 -11.66 27.89 4.14
C GLU A 210 -12.64 28.38 3.08
N ASP A 211 -13.88 27.92 3.23
CA ASP A 211 -15.08 28.74 3.01
C ASP A 211 -16.32 27.86 3.22
N SER A 212 -16.84 27.88 4.45
CA SER A 212 -18.27 27.94 4.74
C SER A 212 -18.50 27.89 6.25
N HIS A 213 -19.25 28.89 6.73
CA HIS A 213 -19.75 29.09 8.10
C HIS A 213 -18.79 29.71 9.13
N LYS A 214 -18.70 31.04 9.07
CA LYS A 214 -18.72 31.85 10.29
C LYS A 214 -19.98 31.47 11.10
N ASN A 215 -19.79 30.95 12.31
CA ASN A 215 -20.79 30.70 13.37
C ASN A 215 -21.38 29.29 13.42
N GLY A 216 -20.63 28.35 14.01
CA GLY A 216 -21.14 27.10 14.58
C GLY A 216 -20.04 26.37 15.36
N PRO A 217 -20.36 25.55 16.38
CA PRO A 217 -19.34 24.72 17.02
C PRO A 217 -18.82 23.68 16.00
N HIS A 218 -17.53 23.72 15.69
CA HIS A 218 -16.91 22.88 14.67
C HIS A 218 -16.44 21.55 15.29
N GLU A 219 -17.00 20.45 14.78
CA GLU A 219 -16.55 19.07 15.05
C GLU A 219 -15.70 18.58 13.86
N PRO A 220 -14.69 17.70 14.09
CA PRO A 220 -13.68 17.29 13.09
C PRO A 220 -14.24 16.64 11.81
N PHE A 221 -15.51 16.23 11.83
CA PHE A 221 -16.19 15.65 10.68
C PHE A 221 -16.91 16.69 9.80
N THR A 222 -17.13 17.90 10.30
CA THR A 222 -17.86 18.95 9.59
C THR A 222 -17.04 19.49 8.40
N GLU A 223 -15.71 19.47 8.43
CA GLU A 223 -14.90 19.85 7.26
C GLU A 223 -14.88 18.78 6.16
N ILE A 224 -14.90 17.51 6.55
CA ILE A 224 -14.91 16.37 5.63
C ILE A 224 -16.27 16.27 4.93
N PHE A 225 -17.38 16.42 5.66
CA PHE A 225 -18.74 16.25 5.13
C PHE A 225 -19.47 17.55 4.79
N GLY A 226 -18.99 18.71 5.25
CA GLY A 226 -19.66 20.01 5.07
C GLY A 226 -19.39 20.70 3.73
N LYS A 227 -18.31 20.34 3.02
CA LYS A 227 -17.90 21.01 1.76
C LYS A 227 -18.30 20.26 0.49
N GLY A 228 -19.24 19.32 0.62
CA GLY A 228 -19.81 18.56 -0.47
C GLY A 228 -19.26 17.13 -0.55
N TRP A 229 -20.14 16.23 -1.01
CA TRP A 229 -19.90 14.78 -1.05
C TRP A 229 -18.66 14.37 -1.87
N TYR A 230 -18.27 15.16 -2.87
CA TYR A 230 -17.18 14.83 -3.78
C TYR A 230 -15.79 14.93 -3.11
N LYS A 231 -15.57 16.00 -2.32
CA LYS A 231 -14.33 16.16 -1.54
C LYS A 231 -14.21 15.07 -0.47
N ALA A 232 -15.30 14.82 0.27
CA ALA A 232 -15.39 13.74 1.24
C ALA A 232 -15.05 12.38 0.61
N PHE A 233 -15.64 12.11 -0.55
CA PHE A 233 -15.41 10.88 -1.30
C PHE A 233 -13.94 10.69 -1.67
N VAL A 234 -13.28 11.73 -2.20
CA VAL A 234 -11.86 11.68 -2.57
C VAL A 234 -10.98 11.44 -1.35
N ILE A 235 -11.20 12.19 -0.26
CA ILE A 235 -10.44 12.07 0.99
C ILE A 235 -10.55 10.66 1.58
N ILE A 236 -11.78 10.17 1.77
CA ILE A 236 -12.03 8.86 2.35
C ILE A 236 -11.38 7.77 1.51
N ASN A 237 -11.45 7.89 0.19
CA ASN A 237 -10.84 6.92 -0.70
C ASN A 237 -9.32 6.92 -0.63
N LEU A 238 -8.72 8.10 -0.73
CA LEU A 238 -7.27 8.27 -0.83
C LEU A 238 -6.56 7.91 0.47
N PHE A 239 -7.16 8.26 1.61
CA PHE A 239 -6.54 8.11 2.94
C PHE A 239 -7.17 7.04 3.82
N GLY A 240 -8.37 6.53 3.52
CA GLY A 240 -9.04 5.49 4.30
C GLY A 240 -9.11 4.15 3.56
N ILE A 241 -9.78 4.14 2.41
CA ILE A 241 -10.08 2.91 1.67
C ILE A 241 -8.80 2.24 1.15
N THR A 242 -7.78 2.99 0.75
CA THR A 242 -6.47 2.42 0.37
C THR A 242 -5.87 1.52 1.46
N SER A 243 -5.93 1.93 2.72
CA SER A 243 -5.49 1.10 3.85
C SER A 243 -6.41 -0.10 4.08
N VAL A 244 -7.72 0.05 3.89
CA VAL A 244 -8.66 -1.10 3.95
C VAL A 244 -8.34 -2.12 2.85
N VAL A 245 -8.04 -1.68 1.63
CA VAL A 245 -7.61 -2.54 0.53
C VAL A 245 -6.31 -3.26 0.89
N SER A 246 -5.32 -2.57 1.45
CA SER A 246 -4.08 -3.19 1.95
C SER A 246 -4.33 -4.23 3.05
N LEU A 247 -5.27 -3.98 3.97
CA LEU A 247 -5.67 -4.97 4.98
C LEU A 247 -6.33 -6.20 4.33
N ILE A 248 -7.25 -5.99 3.39
CA ILE A 248 -7.91 -7.07 2.65
C ILE A 248 -6.86 -7.91 1.91
N GLU A 249 -5.91 -7.24 1.26
CA GLU A 249 -4.80 -7.87 0.56
C GLU A 249 -3.97 -8.76 1.48
N ILE A 250 -3.50 -8.22 2.62
CA ILE A 250 -2.73 -8.96 3.62
C ILE A 250 -3.50 -10.21 4.05
N PHE A 251 -4.73 -10.03 4.54
CA PHE A 251 -5.44 -11.09 5.25
C PHE A 251 -6.09 -12.12 4.33
N TRP A 252 -6.58 -11.74 3.14
CA TRP A 252 -7.39 -12.63 2.31
C TRP A 252 -6.84 -12.92 0.92
N LEU A 253 -6.16 -11.98 0.27
CA LEU A 253 -5.88 -12.11 -1.16
C LEU A 253 -4.50 -12.67 -1.47
N ASN A 254 -3.53 -12.52 -0.57
CA ASN A 254 -2.22 -13.15 -0.71
C ASN A 254 -1.79 -13.98 0.50
N SER A 255 -0.90 -14.93 0.24
CA SER A 255 -0.26 -15.80 1.22
C SER A 255 1.24 -15.53 1.35
N ILE A 256 1.71 -14.33 0.96
CA ILE A 256 3.12 -13.93 1.04
C ILE A 256 3.56 -13.98 2.51
N LYS A 257 4.57 -14.79 2.80
CA LYS A 257 5.11 -14.94 4.16
C LYS A 257 5.92 -13.73 4.57
N ARG A 258 6.15 -13.62 5.88
CA ARG A 258 7.12 -12.65 6.42
C ARG A 258 8.50 -12.83 5.74
N PRO A 259 9.13 -11.74 5.26
CA PRO A 259 10.41 -11.85 4.56
C PRO A 259 11.51 -12.33 5.50
N PHE A 260 12.37 -13.24 5.04
CA PHE A 260 13.53 -13.72 5.81
C PHE A 260 14.56 -12.59 6.04
N GLY A 261 14.74 -11.70 5.06
CA GLY A 261 15.64 -10.56 5.13
C GLY A 261 14.98 -9.34 5.78
N VAL A 262 14.60 -9.43 7.06
CA VAL A 262 13.92 -8.34 7.78
C VAL A 262 14.73 -7.04 7.72
N GLY A 263 16.03 -7.10 8.02
CA GLY A 263 16.90 -5.92 7.98
C GLY A 263 16.98 -5.27 6.60
N ALA A 264 17.03 -6.06 5.53
CA ALA A 264 17.05 -5.55 4.16
C ALA A 264 15.73 -4.86 3.78
N HIS A 265 14.59 -5.37 4.25
CA HIS A 265 13.29 -4.71 4.06
C HIS A 265 13.17 -3.43 4.90
N THR A 266 13.66 -3.43 6.14
CA THR A 266 13.71 -2.23 6.99
C THR A 266 14.55 -1.12 6.35
N LEU A 267 15.76 -1.44 5.87
CA LEU A 267 16.61 -0.49 5.15
C LEU A 267 15.96 -0.05 3.84
N GLY A 268 15.27 -0.96 3.16
CA GLY A 268 14.50 -0.67 1.95
C GLY A 268 13.40 0.37 2.20
N VAL A 269 12.54 0.19 3.20
CA VAL A 269 11.46 1.15 3.48
C VAL A 269 12.00 2.52 3.92
N ILE A 270 13.10 2.55 4.69
CA ILE A 270 13.79 3.80 5.05
C ILE A 270 14.34 4.49 3.81
N PHE A 271 15.03 3.74 2.94
CA PHE A 271 15.60 4.26 1.70
C PHE A 271 14.51 4.85 0.79
N PHE A 272 13.40 4.14 0.59
CA PHE A 272 12.31 4.62 -0.26
C PHE A 272 11.54 5.79 0.36
N ALA A 273 11.40 5.87 1.69
CA ALA A 273 10.86 7.04 2.35
C ALA A 273 11.77 8.27 2.14
N GLY A 274 13.09 8.11 2.29
CA GLY A 274 14.05 9.17 1.98
C GLY A 274 14.06 9.54 0.49
N LEU A 275 13.92 8.56 -0.40
CA LEU A 275 13.81 8.79 -1.85
C LEU A 275 12.56 9.61 -2.19
N TYR A 276 11.43 9.34 -1.52
CA TYR A 276 10.23 10.16 -1.66
C TYR A 276 10.46 11.61 -1.20
N LEU A 277 11.17 11.86 -0.10
CA LEU A 277 11.51 13.24 0.29
C LEU A 277 12.35 13.94 -0.78
N GLY A 278 13.29 13.23 -1.40
CA GLY A 278 14.02 13.74 -2.57
C GLY A 278 13.10 14.04 -3.76
N TRP A 279 12.12 13.17 -4.01
CA TRP A 279 11.10 13.37 -5.04
C TRP A 279 10.21 14.60 -4.76
N ALA A 280 9.76 14.77 -3.50
CA ALA A 280 9.00 15.93 -3.07
C ALA A 280 9.80 17.23 -3.20
N ALA A 281 11.11 17.20 -2.92
CA ALA A 281 11.98 18.36 -3.11
C ALA A 281 12.12 18.74 -4.59
N ILE A 282 12.21 17.76 -5.50
CA ILE A 282 12.15 18.02 -6.95
C ILE A 282 10.80 18.66 -7.31
N GLY A 283 9.70 18.12 -6.79
CA GLY A 283 8.35 18.68 -6.98
C GLY A 283 8.27 20.15 -6.60
N LYS A 284 8.80 20.52 -5.43
CA LYS A 284 8.87 21.92 -4.98
C LYS A 284 9.61 22.82 -5.97
N VAL A 285 10.73 22.36 -6.51
CA VAL A 285 11.52 23.15 -7.49
C VAL A 285 10.74 23.33 -8.80
N GLU A 286 10.05 22.28 -9.26
CA GLU A 286 9.34 22.28 -10.55
C GLU A 286 7.99 23.01 -10.50
N THR A 287 7.26 22.91 -9.39
CA THR A 287 5.88 23.38 -9.31
C THR A 287 5.69 24.53 -8.34
N GLY A 288 6.68 24.85 -7.52
CA GLY A 288 6.56 25.78 -6.39
C GLY A 288 5.98 25.13 -5.13
N ALA A 289 5.54 23.88 -5.24
CA ALA A 289 4.68 23.20 -4.27
C ALA A 289 5.40 22.30 -3.30
N ASP A 290 5.22 22.58 -2.02
CA ASP A 290 5.56 21.63 -0.98
C ASP A 290 4.53 20.49 -0.95
N ALA A 291 5.00 19.24 -1.07
CA ALA A 291 4.13 18.06 -1.04
C ALA A 291 3.44 17.84 0.32
N PHE A 292 3.94 18.48 1.38
CA PHE A 292 3.35 18.53 2.72
C PHE A 292 3.53 19.91 3.32
N TYR A 293 2.55 20.39 4.09
CA TYR A 293 2.66 21.68 4.78
C TYR A 293 3.90 21.76 5.67
N TRP A 294 4.31 20.64 6.28
CA TRP A 294 5.46 20.57 7.19
C TRP A 294 6.83 20.56 6.49
N LEU A 295 6.86 20.54 5.15
CA LEU A 295 8.06 20.77 4.35
C LEU A 295 8.30 22.26 4.06
N ASN A 296 7.30 23.11 4.28
CA ASN A 296 7.40 24.54 4.08
C ASN A 296 7.92 25.22 5.36
N GLU A 297 9.14 25.76 5.30
CA GLU A 297 9.75 26.49 6.43
C GLU A 297 8.88 27.65 6.94
N LYS A 298 8.15 28.34 6.05
CA LYS A 298 7.27 29.43 6.44
C LYS A 298 6.07 28.95 7.27
N ASN A 299 5.60 27.73 7.01
CA ASN A 299 4.44 27.16 7.71
C ASN A 299 4.83 26.57 9.07
N VAL A 300 6.02 25.99 9.19
CA VAL A 300 6.50 25.38 10.45
C VAL A 300 7.38 26.34 11.28
N GLY A 301 7.69 27.52 10.74
CA GLY A 301 8.40 28.60 11.42
C GLY A 301 9.92 28.43 11.53
N SER A 302 10.48 27.26 11.25
CA SER A 302 11.94 27.06 11.22
C SER A 302 12.39 25.90 10.33
N ARG A 303 13.61 26.03 9.79
CA ARG A 303 14.29 24.94 9.08
C ARG A 303 14.53 23.71 9.95
N GLU A 304 14.78 23.89 11.25
CA GLU A 304 14.96 22.77 12.19
C GLU A 304 13.68 21.93 12.32
N ALA A 305 12.51 22.58 12.35
CA ALA A 305 11.23 21.88 12.41
C ALA A 305 10.90 21.12 11.12
N VAL A 306 11.29 21.65 9.95
CA VAL A 306 11.20 20.92 8.66
C VAL A 306 12.09 19.67 8.68
N VAL A 307 13.32 19.79 9.19
CA VAL A 307 14.24 18.65 9.33
C VAL A 307 13.69 17.62 10.31
N ALA A 308 13.17 18.05 11.46
CA ALA A 308 12.58 17.15 12.46
C ALA A 308 11.36 16.40 11.90
N SER A 309 10.46 17.08 11.19
CA SER A 309 9.30 16.46 10.52
C SER A 309 9.73 15.47 9.44
N SER A 310 10.77 15.80 8.67
CA SER A 310 11.36 14.90 7.66
C SER A 310 11.94 13.64 8.29
N ILE A 311 12.64 13.77 9.42
CA ILE A 311 13.13 12.62 10.21
C ILE A 311 11.94 11.79 10.72
N GLY A 312 10.90 12.44 11.24
CA GLY A 312 9.66 11.80 11.68
C GLY A 312 9.00 10.98 10.58
N PHE A 313 8.90 11.53 9.36
CA PHE A 313 8.38 10.83 8.18
C PHE A 313 9.20 9.57 7.85
N VAL A 314 10.54 9.67 7.86
CA VAL A 314 11.42 8.52 7.60
C VAL A 314 11.34 7.47 8.70
N ILE A 315 11.19 7.87 9.97
CA ILE A 315 11.02 6.96 11.12
C ILE A 315 9.63 6.29 11.09
N LEU A 316 8.61 6.95 10.56
CA LEU A 316 7.28 6.35 10.44
C LEU A 316 7.28 5.12 9.52
N ALA A 317 8.14 5.09 8.50
CA ALA A 317 8.25 3.95 7.58
C ALA A 317 8.59 2.61 8.25
N PRO A 318 9.66 2.46 9.07
CA PRO A 318 9.93 1.23 9.80
C PRO A 318 8.88 0.91 10.88
N ILE A 319 8.20 1.90 11.47
CA ILE A 319 7.07 1.67 12.40
C ILE A 319 5.91 1.00 11.64
N MET A 320 5.52 1.56 10.50
CA MET A 320 4.45 1.01 9.65
C MET A 320 4.85 -0.34 9.04
N TYR A 321 6.14 -0.56 8.76
CA TYR A 321 6.65 -1.89 8.38
C TYR A 321 6.50 -2.91 9.52
N ALA A 322 6.84 -2.56 10.76
CA ALA A 322 6.63 -3.43 11.91
C ALA A 322 5.15 -3.76 12.11
N PHE A 323 4.27 -2.77 11.93
CA PHE A 323 2.82 -2.98 11.95
C PHE A 323 2.38 -3.98 10.88
N MET A 324 2.74 -3.75 9.61
CA MET A 324 2.47 -4.68 8.51
C MET A 324 3.00 -6.10 8.80
N TYR A 325 4.23 -6.21 9.29
CA TYR A 325 4.88 -7.48 9.64
C TYR A 325 4.08 -8.24 10.72
N GLY A 326 3.54 -7.51 11.71
CA GLY A 326 2.61 -8.02 12.71
C GLY A 326 1.31 -8.55 12.11
N LEU A 327 0.67 -7.79 11.21
CA LEU A 327 -0.55 -8.19 10.51
C LEU A 327 -0.36 -9.48 9.71
N VAL A 328 0.73 -9.58 8.95
CA VAL A 328 1.12 -10.79 8.20
C VAL A 328 1.27 -11.98 9.16
N GLY A 329 1.89 -11.75 10.33
CA GLY A 329 2.03 -12.78 11.34
C GLY A 329 0.73 -13.24 11.98
N MET A 330 -0.19 -12.33 12.25
CA MET A 330 -1.53 -12.67 12.72
C MET A 330 -2.27 -13.54 11.71
N ARG A 331 -2.27 -13.15 10.44
CA ARG A 331 -2.88 -13.95 9.37
C ARG A 331 -2.27 -15.34 9.27
N GLU A 332 -0.94 -15.46 9.30
CA GLU A 332 -0.27 -16.78 9.29
C GLU A 332 -0.71 -17.68 10.46
N ASN A 333 -0.89 -17.11 11.65
CA ASN A 333 -1.39 -17.83 12.81
C ASN A 333 -2.85 -18.26 12.61
N MET A 334 -3.71 -17.37 12.11
CA MET A 334 -5.12 -17.68 11.84
C MET A 334 -5.28 -18.76 10.78
N ALA A 335 -4.53 -18.67 9.68
CA ALA A 335 -4.55 -19.65 8.60
C ALA A 335 -4.08 -21.04 9.08
N ARG A 336 -3.01 -21.09 9.88
CA ARG A 336 -2.54 -22.33 10.52
C ARG A 336 -3.59 -22.92 11.45
N ALA A 337 -4.16 -22.13 12.35
CA ALA A 337 -5.20 -22.59 13.27
C ALA A 337 -6.46 -23.10 12.55
N ALA A 338 -6.85 -22.46 11.45
CA ALA A 338 -7.96 -22.93 10.61
C ALA A 338 -7.64 -24.27 9.93
N HIS A 339 -6.39 -24.46 9.48
CA HIS A 339 -5.95 -25.73 8.91
C HIS A 339 -5.96 -26.86 9.94
N THR A 340 -5.34 -26.65 11.11
CA THR A 340 -5.30 -27.65 12.19
C THR A 340 -6.69 -28.09 12.63
N ARG A 341 -7.62 -27.14 12.81
CA ARG A 341 -9.02 -27.45 13.15
C ARG A 341 -9.70 -28.33 12.11
N ARG A 342 -9.43 -28.10 10.82
CA ARG A 342 -9.99 -28.91 9.73
C ARG A 342 -9.38 -30.31 9.68
N VAL A 343 -8.06 -30.43 9.87
CA VAL A 343 -7.39 -31.73 9.91
C VAL A 343 -7.92 -32.56 11.08
N ALA A 344 -8.08 -31.95 12.26
CA ALA A 344 -8.68 -32.61 13.42
C ALA A 344 -10.14 -33.05 13.14
N ALA A 345 -10.94 -32.20 12.51
CA ALA A 345 -12.31 -32.56 12.12
C ALA A 345 -12.37 -33.70 11.10
N ALA A 346 -11.49 -33.70 10.09
CA ALA A 346 -11.42 -34.76 9.09
C ALA A 346 -10.95 -36.09 9.70
N ALA A 347 -9.98 -36.06 10.61
CA ALA A 347 -9.52 -37.25 11.33
C ALA A 347 -10.62 -37.84 12.23
N ALA A 348 -11.43 -36.99 12.86
CA ALA A 348 -12.58 -37.45 13.65
C ALA A 348 -13.65 -38.14 12.78
N VAL A 349 -13.90 -37.65 11.57
CA VAL A 349 -14.85 -38.26 10.62
C VAL A 349 -14.31 -39.58 10.04
N ALA A 350 -13.00 -39.69 9.82
CA ALA A 350 -12.38 -40.90 9.26
C ALA A 350 -12.14 -42.03 10.28
N GLY A 351 -12.25 -41.73 11.59
CA GLY A 351 -12.14 -42.70 12.69
C GLY A 351 -13.47 -43.33 13.11
N HIS A 352 -14.56 -42.99 12.43
CA HIS A 352 -15.90 -43.61 12.52
C HIS A 352 -16.21 -44.31 11.21
#